data_AF-A0A7R7WHY3-F1
#
_entry.id   AF-A0A7R7WHY3-F1
#
_cell.length_a   1.000
_cell.length_b   1.000
_cell.length_c   1.000
_cell.angle_alpha   90.00
_cell.angle_beta   90.00
_cell.angle_gamma   90.00
#
_symmetry.space_group_name_H-M   'P 1'
#
loop_
_entity.id
_entity.type
_entity.pdbx_description
1 polymer ?
#
loop_
_entity_poly.entity_id
_entity_poly.type
_entity_poly.pdbx_seq_one_letter_code
_entity_poly.pdbx_strand_id
1 'polypeptide(L)'
;MVMGVSCVQKSKWPDTRVVVLEPASSPVITEGRTGSHSVEGIGIGFVPPHLDSKLYDEARGVSEAEGRAVCRRLAREEGLLVGTSTGLNVVAAIALAKELGPGKTVVTVAVDTGLNYMNGNLLADA
;
A
#
# COMPACT_ATOMS: atom_id res chain seq x y z
N MET A 1 -8.31 -2.04 -8.18
CA MET A 1 -8.76 -0.71 -7.69
C MET A 1 -7.97 0.43 -8.29
N VAL A 2 -6.64 0.50 -8.07
CA VAL A 2 -5.81 1.67 -8.41
C VAL A 2 -5.96 2.17 -9.85
N MET A 3 -6.10 1.29 -10.84
CA MET A 3 -6.26 1.68 -12.25
C MET A 3 -7.54 2.48 -12.51
N GLY A 4 -8.67 2.06 -11.92
CA GLY A 4 -9.93 2.79 -12.05
C GLY A 4 -9.86 4.17 -11.37
N VAL A 5 -9.28 4.24 -10.17
CA VAL A 5 -9.08 5.51 -9.45
C VAL A 5 -8.16 6.45 -10.23
N SER A 6 -7.03 5.92 -10.72
CA SER A 6 -6.06 6.70 -11.49
C SER A 6 -6.65 7.28 -12.77
N CYS A 7 -7.41 6.48 -13.53
CA CYS A 7 -8.07 6.94 -14.74
C CYS A 7 -8.96 8.17 -14.48
N VAL A 8 -9.80 8.11 -13.44
CA VAL A 8 -10.69 9.22 -13.06
C VAL A 8 -9.89 10.41 -12.51
N GLN A 9 -8.93 10.16 -11.62
CA GLN A 9 -8.11 11.21 -11.00
C GLN A 9 -7.30 11.98 -12.05
N LYS A 10 -6.55 11.28 -12.92
CA LYS A 10 -5.72 11.91 -13.95
C LYS A 10 -6.57 12.61 -15.03
N SER A 11 -7.80 12.15 -15.29
CA SER A 11 -8.72 12.88 -16.18
C SER A 11 -9.16 14.23 -15.62
N LYS A 12 -9.28 14.36 -14.29
CA LYS A 12 -9.73 15.60 -13.63
C LYS A 12 -8.55 16.48 -13.16
N TRP A 13 -7.46 15.85 -12.76
CA TRP A 13 -6.24 16.45 -12.24
C TRP A 13 -5.03 15.76 -12.88
N PRO A 14 -4.61 16.20 -14.08
CA PRO A 14 -3.55 15.54 -14.87
C PRO A 14 -2.22 15.38 -14.13
N ASP A 15 -1.89 16.32 -13.23
CA ASP A 15 -0.66 16.30 -12.44
C ASP A 15 -0.72 15.36 -11.22
N THR A 16 -1.79 14.57 -11.07
CA THR A 16 -1.88 13.59 -9.98
C THR A 16 -0.80 12.53 -10.14
N ARG A 17 0.11 12.46 -9.17
CA ARG A 17 1.08 11.37 -9.03
C ARG A 17 0.40 10.14 -8.40
N VAL A 18 0.52 9.00 -9.06
CA VAL A 18 -0.03 7.71 -8.65
C VAL A 18 1.11 6.73 -8.45
N VAL A 19 1.20 6.16 -7.25
CA VAL A 19 2.24 5.19 -6.87
C VAL A 19 1.58 3.86 -6.53
N VAL A 20 2.03 2.79 -7.18
CA VAL A 20 1.59 1.42 -6.86
C VAL A 20 2.56 0.77 -5.88
N LEU A 21 2.05 -0.07 -4.98
CA LEU A 21 2.84 -0.65 -3.91
C LEU A 21 2.84 -2.17 -3.99
N GLU A 22 3.95 -2.77 -3.57
CA GLU A 22 4.11 -4.21 -3.44
C GLU A 22 4.97 -4.57 -2.22
N PRO A 23 4.95 -5.83 -1.74
CA PRO A 23 5.85 -6.26 -0.67
C PRO A 23 7.31 -6.22 -1.12
N ALA A 24 8.19 -5.56 -0.36
CA ALA A 24 9.62 -5.45 -0.69
C ALA A 24 10.35 -6.81 -0.74
N SER A 25 9.80 -7.84 -0.06
CA SER A 25 10.35 -9.20 -0.11
C SER A 25 9.99 -9.96 -1.39
N SER A 26 8.94 -9.55 -2.12
CA SER A 26 8.54 -10.11 -3.42
C SER A 26 8.19 -9.01 -4.45
N PRO A 27 9.17 -8.19 -4.86
CA PRO A 27 8.96 -7.02 -5.70
C PRO A 27 8.94 -7.35 -7.20
N VAL A 28 7.79 -7.81 -7.68
CA VAL A 28 7.62 -8.23 -9.07
C VAL A 28 7.54 -7.04 -10.02
N ILE A 29 6.92 -5.94 -9.60
CA ILE A 29 6.70 -4.75 -10.42
C ILE A 29 7.96 -3.89 -10.50
N THR A 30 8.69 -3.71 -9.38
CA THR A 30 9.88 -2.87 -9.35
C THR A 30 11.16 -3.61 -9.75
N GLU A 31 11.30 -4.89 -9.40
CA GLU A 31 12.55 -5.64 -9.60
C GLU A 31 12.39 -6.90 -10.47
N GLY A 32 11.17 -7.29 -10.83
CA GLY A 32 10.93 -8.46 -11.68
C GLY A 32 11.21 -9.81 -11.01
N ARG A 33 11.36 -9.84 -9.67
CA ARG A 33 11.63 -11.07 -8.91
C ARG A 33 10.50 -11.39 -7.93
N THR A 34 10.30 -12.68 -7.69
CA THR A 34 9.37 -13.18 -6.67
C THR A 34 10.11 -13.42 -5.34
N GLY A 35 9.34 -13.56 -4.28
CA GLY A 35 9.83 -13.95 -2.96
C GLY A 35 8.66 -14.34 -2.05
N SER A 36 8.96 -14.57 -0.78
CA SER A 36 7.94 -14.92 0.22
C SER A 36 7.49 -13.68 0.99
N HIS A 37 6.18 -13.58 1.22
CA HIS A 37 5.55 -12.59 2.09
C HIS A 37 4.26 -13.16 2.66
N SER A 38 3.73 -12.50 3.69
CA SER A 38 2.46 -12.83 4.32
C SER A 38 1.45 -11.68 4.23
N VAL A 39 1.66 -10.69 3.34
CA VAL A 39 0.65 -9.66 3.05
C VAL A 39 -0.49 -10.23 2.20
N GLU A 40 -1.70 -10.22 2.76
CA GLU A 40 -2.89 -10.72 2.11
C GLU A 40 -3.46 -9.73 1.06
N GLY A 41 -3.99 -10.28 -0.03
CA GLY A 41 -4.70 -9.53 -1.08
C GLY A 41 -3.82 -8.87 -2.14
N ILE A 42 -2.49 -8.85 -1.98
CA ILE A 42 -1.53 -8.28 -2.95
C ILE A 42 -0.34 -9.23 -3.16
N GLY A 43 0.61 -8.85 -4.03
CA GLY A 43 1.87 -9.61 -4.19
C GLY A 43 1.70 -10.99 -4.83
N ILE A 44 0.79 -11.13 -5.80
CA ILE A 44 0.39 -12.43 -6.38
C ILE A 44 1.48 -13.18 -7.17
N GLY A 45 2.73 -12.73 -7.15
CA GLY A 45 3.88 -13.40 -7.79
C GLY A 45 4.04 -13.14 -9.30
N PHE A 46 3.17 -12.32 -9.90
CA PHE A 46 3.27 -11.88 -11.30
C PHE A 46 2.62 -10.50 -11.47
N VAL A 47 2.93 -9.80 -12.56
CA VAL A 47 2.29 -8.51 -12.89
C VAL A 47 0.85 -8.76 -13.33
N PRO A 48 -0.17 -8.20 -12.66
CA PRO A 48 -1.56 -8.44 -13.04
C PRO A 48 -1.85 -7.92 -14.46
N PRO A 49 -2.61 -8.66 -15.30
CA PRO A 49 -2.88 -8.25 -16.68
C PRO A 49 -3.71 -6.96 -16.78
N HIS A 50 -4.38 -6.57 -15.70
CA HIS A 50 -5.15 -5.33 -15.62
C HIS A 50 -4.32 -4.14 -15.12
N LEU A 51 -3.04 -4.33 -14.77
CA LEU A 51 -2.15 -3.24 -14.41
C LEU A 51 -1.66 -2.54 -15.69
N ASP A 52 -2.00 -1.26 -15.84
CA ASP A 52 -1.60 -0.44 -16.99
C ASP A 52 -0.51 0.55 -16.58
N SER A 53 0.68 0.41 -17.16
CA SER A 53 1.83 1.29 -16.91
C SER A 53 1.62 2.75 -17.31
N LYS A 54 0.58 3.05 -18.09
CA LYS A 54 0.20 4.43 -18.44
C LYS A 54 -0.60 5.12 -17.33
N LEU A 55 -1.12 4.36 -16.36
CA LEU A 55 -1.98 4.85 -15.30
C LEU A 55 -1.27 4.95 -13.95
N TYR A 56 0.04 4.78 -13.86
CA TYR A 56 0.80 5.08 -12.66
C TYR A 56 2.17 5.64 -13.01
N ASP A 57 2.75 6.41 -12.09
CA ASP A 57 4.01 7.12 -12.30
C ASP A 57 5.19 6.39 -11.68
N GLU A 58 4.93 5.57 -10.65
CA GLU A 58 5.98 4.84 -9.92
C GLU A 58 5.42 3.57 -9.25
N ALA A 59 6.26 2.57 -9.07
CA ALA A 59 6.02 1.43 -8.18
C ALA A 59 7.03 1.44 -7.03
N ARG A 60 6.62 1.01 -5.82
CA ARG A 60 7.52 0.90 -4.65
C ARG A 60 7.31 -0.40 -3.88
N GLY A 61 8.42 -1.02 -3.50
CA GLY A 61 8.43 -2.06 -2.47
C GLY A 61 8.29 -1.46 -1.07
N VAL A 62 7.43 -2.04 -0.25
CA VAL A 62 7.20 -1.64 1.15
C VAL A 62 7.50 -2.81 2.09
N SER A 63 8.17 -2.53 3.21
CA SER A 63 8.45 -3.53 4.23
C SER A 63 7.15 -4.00 4.90
N GLU A 64 6.93 -5.31 4.89
CA GLU A 64 5.79 -5.91 5.60
C GLU A 64 5.88 -5.66 7.12
N ALA A 65 7.08 -5.71 7.69
CA ALA A 65 7.29 -5.48 9.12
C ALA A 65 6.90 -4.05 9.51
N GLU A 66 7.27 -3.05 8.70
CA GLU A 66 6.85 -1.66 8.90
C GLU A 66 5.34 -1.51 8.74
N GLY A 67 4.75 -2.17 7.73
CA GLY A 67 3.31 -2.18 7.52
C GLY A 67 2.54 -2.71 8.74
N ARG A 68 2.94 -3.86 9.29
CA ARG A 68 2.34 -4.43 10.51
C ARG A 68 2.51 -3.53 11.72
N ALA A 69 3.69 -2.92 11.90
CA ALA A 69 3.93 -1.97 12.99
C ALA A 69 3.00 -0.75 12.89
N VAL A 70 2.79 -0.21 11.67
CA VAL A 70 1.87 0.90 11.45
C VAL A 70 0.42 0.49 11.67
N CYS A 71 -0.02 -0.73 11.29
CA CYS A 71 -1.38 -1.20 11.62
C CYS A 71 -1.65 -1.17 13.14
N ARG A 72 -0.69 -1.62 13.96
CA ARG A 72 -0.85 -1.59 15.43
C ARG A 72 -0.90 -0.17 15.97
N ARG A 73 -0.07 0.73 15.43
CA ARG A 73 -0.12 2.16 15.77
C ARG A 73 -1.44 2.80 15.38
N LEU A 74 -1.95 2.53 14.18
CA LEU A 74 -3.27 3.02 13.73
C LEU A 74 -4.40 2.57 14.66
N ALA A 75 -4.38 1.32 15.13
CA ALA A 75 -5.37 0.85 16.09
C ALA A 75 -5.28 1.58 17.44
N ARG A 76 -4.06 1.82 17.93
CA ARG A 76 -3.80 2.43 19.25
C ARG A 76 -3.95 3.95 19.28
N GLU A 77 -3.47 4.63 18.24
CA GLU A 77 -3.33 6.09 18.17
C GLU A 77 -4.52 6.73 17.46
N GLU A 78 -5.10 6.05 16.45
CA GLU A 78 -6.14 6.61 15.58
C GLU A 78 -7.48 5.85 15.69
N GLY A 79 -7.55 4.76 16.44
CA GLY A 79 -8.75 3.92 16.57
C GLY A 79 -9.09 3.14 15.28
N LEU A 80 -8.14 2.96 14.38
CA LEU A 80 -8.34 2.31 13.08
C LEU A 80 -7.80 0.87 13.10
N LEU A 81 -8.70 -0.10 13.27
CA LEU A 81 -8.37 -1.53 13.19
C LEU A 81 -8.41 -2.02 11.74
N VAL A 82 -7.24 -2.16 11.10
CA VAL A 82 -7.08 -2.39 9.65
C VAL A 82 -6.14 -3.54 9.30
N GLY A 83 -6.29 -4.11 8.10
CA GLY A 83 -5.44 -5.20 7.58
C GLY A 83 -4.03 -4.78 7.14
N THR A 84 -3.15 -5.78 6.92
CA THR A 84 -1.71 -5.59 6.61
C THR A 84 -1.46 -4.69 5.39
N SER A 85 -2.25 -4.87 4.32
CA SER A 85 -2.11 -4.09 3.08
C SER A 85 -2.41 -2.60 3.29
N THR A 86 -3.33 -2.26 4.21
CA THR A 86 -3.55 -0.88 4.67
C THR A 86 -2.31 -0.33 5.36
N GLY A 87 -1.64 -1.13 6.18
CA GLY A 87 -0.38 -0.76 6.81
C GLY A 87 0.69 -0.35 5.79
N LEU A 88 0.89 -1.16 4.74
CA LEU A 88 1.82 -0.83 3.65
C LEU A 88 1.43 0.50 2.96
N ASN A 89 0.14 0.65 2.67
CA ASN A 89 -0.42 1.88 2.10
C ASN A 89 -0.10 3.13 2.94
N VAL A 90 -0.25 3.04 4.27
CA VAL A 90 0.00 4.17 5.17
C VAL A 90 1.50 4.44 5.35
N VAL A 91 2.34 3.40 5.43
CA VAL A 91 3.82 3.55 5.45
C VAL A 91 4.28 4.34 4.22
N ALA A 92 3.87 3.92 3.03
CA ALA A 92 4.24 4.60 1.79
C ALA A 92 3.64 6.01 1.70
N ALA A 93 2.40 6.21 2.15
CA ALA A 93 1.77 7.53 2.14
C ALA A 93 2.50 8.53 3.03
N ILE A 94 2.93 8.12 4.24
CA ILE A 94 3.73 8.94 5.15
C ILE A 94 5.08 9.28 4.53
N ALA A 95 5.76 8.30 3.90
CA ALA A 95 7.03 8.53 3.22
C ALA A 95 6.88 9.53 2.05
N LEU A 96 5.87 9.33 1.20
CA LEU A 96 5.56 10.23 0.08
C LEU A 96 5.20 11.63 0.55
N ALA A 97 4.44 11.78 1.64
CA ALA A 97 4.10 13.09 2.19
C ALA A 97 5.35 13.85 2.67
N LYS A 98 6.31 13.14 3.29
CA LYS A 98 7.61 13.72 3.67
C LYS A 98 8.43 14.15 2.46
N GLU A 99 8.47 13.34 1.41
CA GLU A 99 9.18 13.66 0.16
C GLU A 99 8.58 14.86 -0.58
N LEU A 100 7.24 14.93 -0.63
CA LEU A 100 6.51 16.00 -1.34
C LEU A 100 6.56 17.34 -0.59
N GLY A 101 6.73 17.30 0.73
CA GLY A 101 6.82 18.48 1.57
C GLY A 101 5.48 19.19 1.85
N PRO A 102 5.54 20.33 2.56
CA PRO A 102 4.34 21.06 2.99
C PRO A 102 3.42 21.51 1.85
N GLY A 103 2.11 21.55 2.13
CA GLY A 103 1.09 22.02 1.18
C GLY A 103 0.67 20.97 0.14
N LYS A 104 1.26 19.77 0.17
CA LYS A 104 0.85 18.62 -0.65
C LYS A 104 -0.02 17.67 0.16
N THR A 105 -0.94 16.98 -0.52
CA THR A 105 -1.84 16.00 0.09
C THR A 105 -1.57 14.64 -0.54
N VAL A 106 -1.38 13.63 0.31
CA VAL A 106 -1.29 12.22 -0.11
C VAL A 106 -2.52 11.51 0.41
N VAL A 107 -3.20 10.78 -0.46
CA VAL A 107 -4.37 9.97 -0.12
C VAL A 107 -4.03 8.51 -0.37
N THR A 108 -4.47 7.64 0.54
CA THR A 108 -4.36 6.20 0.40
C THR A 108 -5.64 5.53 0.86
N VAL A 109 -5.75 4.21 0.71
CA VAL A 109 -6.97 3.46 1.01
C VAL A 109 -6.75 2.52 2.19
N ALA A 110 -7.63 2.60 3.18
CA ALA A 110 -7.84 1.53 4.15
C ALA A 110 -8.67 0.43 3.47
N VAL A 111 -8.04 -0.70 3.22
CA VAL A 111 -8.55 -1.76 2.33
C VAL A 111 -9.64 -2.58 3.00
N ASP A 112 -9.38 -3.05 4.22
CA ASP A 112 -10.31 -3.87 5.00
C ASP A 112 -10.05 -3.77 6.51
N THR A 113 -10.90 -4.45 7.28
CA THR A 113 -10.85 -4.45 8.75
C THR A 113 -9.81 -5.42 9.29
N GLY A 114 -9.12 -5.01 10.35
CA GLY A 114 -8.19 -5.86 11.10
C GLY A 114 -8.87 -7.07 11.78
N LEU A 115 -10.21 -7.08 11.90
CA LEU A 115 -10.96 -8.24 12.41
C LEU A 115 -10.75 -9.51 11.57
N ASN A 116 -10.47 -9.38 10.28
CA ASN A 116 -10.19 -10.51 9.38
C ASN A 116 -8.87 -11.23 9.70
N TYR A 117 -8.01 -10.62 10.54
CA TYR A 117 -6.64 -11.05 10.78
C TYR A 117 -6.40 -11.54 12.22
N MET A 118 -7.47 -11.78 12.98
CA MET A 118 -7.40 -12.17 14.40
C MET A 118 -6.70 -13.51 14.65
N ASN A 119 -6.69 -14.40 13.66
CA ASN A 119 -5.99 -15.69 13.74
C ASN A 119 -4.53 -15.62 13.25
N GLY A 120 -4.06 -14.45 12.82
CA GLY A 120 -2.71 -14.24 12.29
C GLY A 120 -1.78 -13.52 13.27
N ASN A 121 -0.60 -13.15 12.79
CA ASN A 121 0.41 -12.43 13.58
C ASN A 121 0.33 -10.90 13.46
N LEU A 122 -0.70 -10.34 12.78
CA LEU A 122 -0.86 -8.90 12.61
C LEU A 122 -0.97 -8.18 13.96
N LEU A 123 -1.74 -8.77 14.88
CA LEU A 123 -1.98 -8.23 16.22
C LEU A 123 -1.30 -9.04 17.33
N ALA A 124 -0.60 -10.13 16.98
CA ALA A 124 0.27 -10.79 17.94
C ALA A 124 1.32 -9.77 18.43
N ASP A 125 1.48 -9.69 19.75
CA ASP A 125 2.39 -8.78 20.47
C ASP A 125 1.98 -7.29 20.53
N ALA A 126 0.68 -6.98 20.34
CA ALA A 126 0.12 -5.64 20.55
C ALA A 126 -0.18 -5.32 22.03
#